data_AF-A0A3E1ESP6-F1
#
_entry.id   AF-A0A3E1ESP6-F1
#
_cell.length_a   1.000
_cell.length_b   1.000
_cell.length_c   1.000
_cell.angle_alpha   90.00
_cell.angle_beta   90.00
_cell.angle_gamma   90.00
#
_symmetry.space_group_name_H-M   'P 1'
#
loop_
_entity.id
_entity.type
_entity.pdbx_description
1 polymer ?
#
loop_
_entity_poly.entity_id
_entity_poly.type
_entity_poly.pdbx_seq_one_letter_code
_entity_poly.pdbx_strand_id
1 'polypeptide(L)'
;MEQGHLVLAGGAAIFAVASLFAGHRANKRRRLLTALPTSSVQGVFIGLVELKGSAETERPFSSWLANQSCVLYSWRVDEHWRRVVQESYTDQNGRRQTRTRVETGVVTVASGGESAPFYLRDDSGVILINPDGAEIRPLQFVQLTCGPSHPFYFDRGPRGAIPNTTMTRTFVETGIPLHTQLFVVGEARERTDIVAPEIHAAPKAPLYLLTTESEEQVLDRYGWSRSGWGIGGLFASGLAGWAPLLNDSGNQGLITALIAAAAFAALWLLSWTILIYNSLVDSRNRVRQGWSLLEVQLKRRADLIPQLVSIVDGLKSHERDVQETLAALRNQLAATPDGQQGPDFSGVAPQIVRLAEHYPALSASPAFAQLQSHLIQTEQRIALARAYFNDAASAYNTAIEIFPDRLFASLGGFRRMPLLEAHDFERASVRVQLAS
;
A
#
# COMPACT_ATOMS: atom_id res chain seq x y z
N MET A 1 -24.83 40.41 -15.04
CA MET A 1 -25.07 39.29 -14.09
C MET A 1 -25.08 37.94 -14.80
N GLU A 2 -25.68 37.81 -16.00
CA GLU A 2 -25.74 36.55 -16.76
C GLU A 2 -24.37 35.86 -16.98
N GLN A 3 -23.32 36.60 -17.33
CA GLN A 3 -21.98 36.02 -17.50
C GLN A 3 -21.41 35.39 -16.21
N GLY A 4 -21.70 35.96 -15.04
CA GLY A 4 -21.24 35.43 -13.75
C GLY A 4 -21.92 34.11 -13.39
N HIS A 5 -23.19 33.96 -13.74
CA HIS A 5 -23.96 32.74 -13.49
C HIS A 5 -23.54 31.58 -14.40
N LEU A 6 -23.23 31.85 -15.66
CA LEU A 6 -22.69 30.86 -16.59
C LEU A 6 -21.31 30.36 -16.16
N VAL A 7 -20.45 31.26 -15.67
CA VAL A 7 -19.12 30.88 -15.15
C VAL A 7 -19.24 30.02 -13.89
N LEU A 8 -20.16 30.34 -12.98
CA LEU A 8 -20.43 29.52 -11.79
C LEU A 8 -21.00 28.15 -12.16
N ALA A 9 -21.93 28.08 -13.12
CA ALA A 9 -22.51 26.85 -13.63
C ALA A 9 -21.44 25.92 -14.23
N GLY A 10 -20.60 26.49 -15.10
CA GLY A 10 -19.50 25.79 -15.73
C GLY A 10 -18.48 25.30 -14.70
N GLY A 11 -18.12 26.15 -13.73
CA GLY A 11 -17.24 25.77 -12.63
C GLY A 11 -17.80 24.63 -11.79
N ALA A 12 -19.09 24.67 -11.45
CA ALA A 12 -19.76 23.61 -10.70
C ALA A 12 -19.83 22.29 -11.49
N ALA A 13 -20.09 22.33 -12.80
CA ALA A 13 -20.08 21.15 -13.66
C ALA A 13 -18.68 20.52 -13.75
N ILE A 14 -17.63 21.34 -13.95
CA ILE A 14 -16.24 20.88 -13.96
C ILE A 14 -15.87 20.24 -12.62
N PHE A 15 -16.26 20.87 -11.51
CA PHE A 15 -16.01 20.33 -10.18
C PHE A 15 -16.73 18.98 -9.98
N ALA A 16 -17.97 18.83 -10.44
CA ALA A 16 -18.70 17.56 -10.36
C ALA A 16 -18.01 16.44 -11.17
N VAL A 17 -17.47 16.75 -12.35
CA VAL A 17 -16.68 15.76 -13.12
C VAL A 17 -15.36 15.43 -12.40
N ALA A 18 -14.66 16.44 -11.89
CA ALA A 18 -13.42 16.24 -11.15
C ALA A 18 -13.65 15.40 -9.87
N SER A 19 -14.78 15.62 -9.18
CA SER A 19 -15.13 14.86 -7.98
C SER A 19 -15.48 13.41 -8.27
N LEU A 20 -16.11 13.10 -9.43
CA LEU A 20 -16.30 11.72 -9.88
C LEU A 20 -14.96 11.01 -10.03
N PHE A 21 -13.99 11.63 -10.70
CA PHE A 21 -12.67 11.03 -10.91
C PHE A 21 -11.88 10.88 -9.60
N ALA A 22 -11.87 11.93 -8.77
CA ALA A 22 -11.18 11.90 -7.48
C ALA A 22 -11.81 10.88 -6.51
N GLY A 23 -13.13 10.81 -6.46
CA GLY A 23 -13.88 9.81 -5.69
C GLY A 23 -13.64 8.38 -6.17
N HIS A 24 -13.64 8.16 -7.49
CA HIS A 24 -13.29 6.88 -8.11
C HIS A 24 -11.86 6.45 -7.74
N ARG A 25 -10.87 7.36 -7.85
CA ARG A 25 -9.48 7.10 -7.49
C ARG A 25 -9.32 6.76 -6.00
N ALA A 26 -9.98 7.50 -5.11
CA ALA A 26 -9.97 7.23 -3.67
C ALA A 26 -10.58 5.85 -3.34
N ASN A 27 -11.72 5.51 -3.96
CA ASN A 27 -12.35 4.21 -3.76
C ASN A 27 -11.50 3.06 -4.30
N LYS A 28 -10.88 3.23 -5.48
CA LYS A 28 -9.96 2.26 -6.07
C LYS A 28 -8.77 1.98 -5.15
N ARG A 29 -8.16 3.02 -4.58
CA ARG A 29 -7.04 2.89 -3.63
C ARG A 29 -7.48 2.19 -2.33
N ARG A 30 -8.64 2.56 -1.77
CA ARG A 30 -9.18 1.88 -0.57
C ARG A 30 -9.40 0.39 -0.82
N ARG A 31 -10.07 0.03 -1.92
CA ARG A 31 -10.36 -1.37 -2.25
C ARG A 31 -9.11 -2.19 -2.52
N LEU A 32 -8.10 -1.58 -3.15
CA LEU A 32 -6.80 -2.22 -3.36
C LEU A 32 -6.17 -2.61 -2.03
N LEU A 33 -6.14 -1.69 -1.05
CA LEU A 33 -5.57 -1.95 0.28
C LEU A 33 -6.34 -3.04 1.02
N THR A 34 -7.68 -2.97 1.06
CA THR A 34 -8.50 -4.00 1.72
C THR A 34 -8.35 -5.40 1.10
N ALA A 35 -7.92 -5.48 -0.17
CA ALA A 35 -7.70 -6.75 -0.86
C ALA A 35 -6.25 -7.28 -0.76
N LEU A 36 -5.31 -6.48 -0.24
CA LEU A 36 -3.91 -6.85 -0.09
C LEU A 36 -3.71 -7.55 1.26
N PRO A 37 -3.21 -8.80 1.30
CA PRO A 37 -2.79 -9.41 2.55
C PRO A 37 -1.48 -8.78 3.03
N THR A 38 -1.39 -8.43 4.31
CA THR A 38 -0.12 -8.04 4.92
C THR A 38 0.85 -9.22 4.85
N SER A 39 2.01 -9.04 4.23
CA SER A 39 3.06 -10.05 4.11
C SER A 39 4.13 -9.84 5.18
N SER A 40 4.75 -10.92 5.66
CA SER A 40 6.00 -10.80 6.40
C SER A 40 7.15 -10.49 5.45
N VAL A 41 8.21 -9.87 5.95
CA VAL A 41 9.40 -9.50 5.18
C VAL A 41 10.03 -10.71 4.50
N GLN A 42 10.17 -11.83 5.22
CA GLN A 42 10.71 -13.07 4.64
C GLN A 42 9.77 -13.70 3.60
N GLY A 43 8.46 -13.44 3.71
CA GLY A 43 7.41 -13.91 2.81
C GLY A 43 7.16 -13.02 1.59
N VAL A 44 7.98 -11.99 1.36
CA VAL A 44 7.83 -11.11 0.20
C VAL A 44 8.11 -11.87 -1.09
N PHE A 45 7.11 -11.91 -1.95
CA PHE A 45 7.23 -12.34 -3.34
C PHE A 45 7.23 -11.13 -4.28
N ILE A 46 7.81 -11.29 -5.47
CA ILE A 46 7.82 -10.25 -6.50
C ILE A 46 6.39 -9.84 -6.88
N GLY A 47 6.13 -8.53 -6.91
CA GLY A 47 4.83 -7.94 -7.16
C GLY A 47 4.38 -6.96 -6.09
N LEU A 48 3.15 -6.48 -6.18
CA LEU A 48 2.58 -5.54 -5.22
C LEU A 48 2.34 -6.21 -3.86
N VAL A 49 3.00 -5.68 -2.83
CA VAL A 49 2.93 -6.20 -1.46
C VAL A 49 2.57 -5.11 -0.46
N GLU A 50 2.01 -5.54 0.66
CA GLU A 50 1.79 -4.74 1.86
C GLU A 50 2.67 -5.26 2.99
N LEU A 51 3.38 -4.37 3.68
CA LEU A 51 4.31 -4.67 4.76
C LEU A 51 4.10 -3.74 5.95
N LYS A 52 4.38 -4.25 7.14
CA LYS A 52 4.39 -3.51 8.40
C LYS A 52 5.70 -3.82 9.13
N GLY A 53 6.38 -2.80 9.62
CA GLY A 53 7.62 -3.00 10.36
C GLY A 53 8.26 -1.71 10.84
N SER A 54 9.36 -1.86 11.57
CA SER A 54 10.20 -0.78 12.09
C SER A 54 11.11 -0.21 11.00
N ALA A 55 11.18 1.12 10.88
CA ALA A 55 12.11 1.79 9.98
C ALA A 55 13.53 1.86 10.58
N GLU A 56 14.52 1.32 9.87
CA GLU A 56 15.89 1.12 10.34
C GLU A 56 16.91 1.65 9.31
N THR A 57 18.02 2.21 9.76
CA THR A 57 19.18 2.54 8.90
C THR A 57 20.47 2.55 9.73
N GLU A 58 21.59 2.19 9.09
CA GLU A 58 22.92 2.27 9.71
C GLU A 58 23.46 3.72 9.76
N ARG A 59 22.97 4.59 8.87
CA ARG A 59 23.43 5.97 8.72
C ARG A 59 22.22 6.92 8.84
N PRO A 60 21.75 7.19 10.05
CA PRO A 60 20.59 8.07 10.25
C PRO A 60 20.93 9.51 9.91
N PHE A 61 19.96 10.20 9.34
CA PHE A 61 20.01 11.65 9.20
C PHE A 61 19.61 12.32 10.50
N SER A 62 20.13 13.53 10.74
CA SER A 62 19.59 14.41 11.77
C SER A 62 18.68 15.43 11.11
N SER A 63 17.41 15.48 11.54
CA SER A 63 16.46 16.45 10.99
C SER A 63 16.92 17.89 11.25
N TRP A 64 16.60 18.79 10.34
CA TRP A 64 17.14 20.15 10.31
C TRP A 64 16.69 21.04 11.50
N LEU A 65 15.42 20.96 11.90
CA LEU A 65 14.85 21.76 13.00
C LEU A 65 14.80 20.99 14.32
N ALA A 66 14.23 19.78 14.31
CA ALA A 66 14.06 18.97 15.52
C ALA A 66 15.33 18.24 15.96
N ASN A 67 16.36 18.17 15.11
CA ASN A 67 17.59 17.41 15.37
C ASN A 67 17.28 15.95 15.77
N GLN A 68 16.28 15.35 15.10
CA GLN A 68 15.80 14.01 15.37
C GLN A 68 16.45 13.00 14.41
N SER A 69 16.93 11.88 14.95
CA SER A 69 17.45 10.77 14.14
C SER A 69 16.34 10.13 13.30
N CYS A 70 16.49 10.15 11.99
CA CYS A 70 15.47 9.71 11.03
C CYS A 70 16.06 8.99 9.82
N VAL A 71 15.25 8.16 9.16
CA VAL A 71 15.62 7.51 7.88
C VAL A 71 15.49 8.46 6.71
N LEU A 72 14.58 9.43 6.82
CA LEU A 72 14.38 10.52 5.89
C LEU A 72 13.67 11.69 6.59
N TYR A 73 13.88 12.89 6.08
CA TYR A 73 13.14 14.08 6.51
C TYR A 73 13.01 15.07 5.36
N SER A 74 11.99 15.92 5.46
CA SER A 74 11.79 17.05 4.57
C SER A 74 11.33 18.27 5.36
N TRP A 75 11.70 19.45 4.89
CA TRP A 75 11.29 20.68 5.50
C TRP A 75 10.95 21.72 4.45
N ARG A 76 10.08 22.64 4.83
CA ARG A 76 9.70 23.80 4.03
C ARG A 76 9.48 25.01 4.93
N VAL A 77 9.85 26.17 4.40
CA VAL A 77 9.63 27.48 5.00
C VAL A 77 8.69 28.23 4.09
N ASP A 78 7.57 28.62 4.65
CA ASP A 78 6.48 29.30 3.97
C ASP A 78 6.38 30.73 4.48
N GLU A 79 6.36 31.70 3.57
CA GLU A 79 6.16 33.11 3.91
C GLU A 79 4.74 33.53 3.55
N HIS A 80 4.08 34.17 4.51
CA HIS A 80 2.72 34.66 4.34
C HIS A 80 2.76 36.04 3.71
N TRP A 81 1.86 36.30 2.76
CA TRP A 81 1.73 37.62 2.16
C TRP A 81 0.29 38.12 2.26
N ARG A 82 0.17 39.45 2.28
CA ARG A 82 -1.10 40.16 2.30
C ARG A 82 -0.97 41.35 1.37
N ARG A 83 -1.85 41.45 0.38
CA ARG A 83 -1.95 42.63 -0.48
C ARG A 83 -3.37 43.16 -0.47
N VAL A 84 -3.47 44.48 -0.57
CA VAL A 84 -4.74 45.17 -0.72
C VAL A 84 -4.95 45.43 -2.19
N VAL A 85 -5.99 44.81 -2.77
CA VAL A 85 -6.35 44.98 -4.17
C VAL A 85 -7.58 45.88 -4.22
N GLN A 86 -7.50 46.94 -5.01
CA GLN A 86 -8.65 47.77 -5.34
C GLN A 86 -9.23 47.29 -6.67
N GLU A 87 -10.46 46.82 -6.64
CA GLU A 87 -11.19 46.43 -7.85
C GLU A 87 -12.23 47.50 -8.13
N SER A 88 -12.12 48.15 -9.28
CA SER A 88 -13.16 49.02 -9.81
C SER A 88 -14.14 48.19 -10.62
N TYR A 89 -15.40 48.13 -10.19
CA TYR A 89 -16.47 47.47 -10.91
C TYR A 89 -17.58 48.48 -11.24
N THR A 90 -18.34 48.20 -12.28
CA THR A 90 -19.49 49.04 -12.63
C THR A 90 -20.74 48.37 -12.07
N ASP A 91 -21.46 49.09 -11.21
CA ASP A 91 -22.69 48.61 -10.62
C ASP A 91 -23.83 48.56 -11.65
N GLN A 92 -24.93 47.88 -11.33
CA GLN A 92 -26.10 47.71 -12.22
C GLN A 92 -26.70 49.04 -12.69
N ASN A 93 -26.46 50.11 -11.92
CA ASN A 93 -26.88 51.48 -12.23
C ASN A 93 -25.88 52.27 -13.10
N GLY A 94 -24.88 51.62 -13.70
CA GLY A 94 -23.87 52.27 -14.56
C GLY A 94 -22.84 53.13 -13.82
N ARG A 95 -22.84 53.11 -12.49
CA ARG A 95 -21.89 53.87 -11.65
C ARG A 95 -20.64 53.04 -11.39
N ARG A 96 -19.45 53.62 -11.63
CA ARG A 96 -18.17 53.01 -11.20
C ARG A 96 -18.09 53.04 -9.68
N GLN A 97 -17.97 51.88 -9.07
CA GLN A 97 -17.72 51.67 -7.65
C GLN A 97 -16.31 51.08 -7.49
N THR A 98 -15.64 51.44 -6.41
CA THR A 98 -14.35 50.83 -6.05
C THR A 98 -14.54 50.06 -4.75
N ARG A 99 -14.16 48.79 -4.75
CA ARG A 99 -14.12 47.96 -3.55
C ARG A 99 -12.69 47.60 -3.23
N THR A 100 -12.33 47.77 -1.97
CA THR A 100 -11.07 47.28 -1.43
C THR A 100 -11.25 45.83 -0.99
N ARG A 101 -10.43 44.92 -1.51
CA ARG A 101 -10.37 43.52 -1.11
C ARG A 101 -8.97 43.21 -0.59
N VAL A 102 -8.90 42.49 0.52
CA VAL A 102 -7.64 41.96 1.04
C VAL A 102 -7.46 40.55 0.50
N GLU A 103 -6.34 40.31 -0.16
CA GLU A 103 -5.90 38.97 -0.55
C GLU A 103 -4.76 38.52 0.36
N THR A 104 -4.82 37.27 0.78
CA THR A 104 -3.78 36.61 1.57
C THR A 104 -3.38 35.31 0.93
N GLY A 105 -2.11 34.96 1.03
CA GLY A 105 -1.63 33.67 0.58
C GLY A 105 -0.31 33.31 1.21
N VAL A 106 0.23 32.18 0.77
CA VAL A 106 1.48 31.62 1.25
C VAL A 106 2.36 31.31 0.05
N VAL A 107 3.66 31.56 0.17
CA VAL A 107 4.65 31.17 -0.81
C VAL A 107 5.77 30.41 -0.12
N THR A 108 6.18 29.26 -0.67
CA THR A 108 7.33 28.54 -0.14
C THR A 108 8.61 29.23 -0.58
N VAL A 109 9.44 29.61 0.39
CA VAL A 109 10.62 30.47 0.19
C VAL A 109 11.92 29.70 0.35
N ALA A 110 11.86 28.55 1.02
CA ALA A 110 12.93 27.58 1.08
C ALA A 110 12.34 26.19 1.34
N SER A 111 12.94 25.16 0.79
CA SER A 111 12.63 23.78 1.11
C SER A 111 13.87 22.92 0.94
N GLY A 112 13.90 21.79 1.62
CA GLY A 112 14.99 20.83 1.55
C GLY A 112 14.63 19.55 2.28
N GLY A 113 15.61 18.67 2.43
CA GLY A 113 15.43 17.38 3.05
C GLY A 113 16.47 16.39 2.56
N GLU A 114 16.55 15.27 3.25
CA GLU A 114 17.42 14.16 2.88
C GLU A 114 16.60 12.86 2.90
N SER A 115 16.86 12.03 1.90
CA SER A 115 16.19 10.75 1.70
C SER A 115 17.21 9.79 1.12
N ALA A 116 17.27 8.58 1.68
CA ALA A 116 18.11 7.49 1.20
C ALA A 116 17.37 6.17 1.38
N PRO A 117 17.75 5.12 0.63
CA PRO A 117 17.25 3.78 0.91
C PRO A 117 17.50 3.37 2.36
N PHE A 118 16.50 2.76 2.97
CA PHE A 118 16.51 2.34 4.37
C PHE A 118 15.87 0.95 4.50
N TYR A 119 16.00 0.32 5.66
CA TYR A 119 15.46 -1.01 5.90
C TYR A 119 14.13 -0.94 6.65
N LEU A 120 13.21 -1.81 6.26
CA LEU A 120 12.05 -2.15 7.07
C LEU A 120 12.32 -3.48 7.75
N ARG A 121 12.15 -3.51 9.07
CA ARG A 121 12.37 -4.69 9.91
C ARG A 121 11.08 -5.17 10.54
N ASP A 122 10.79 -6.45 10.40
CA ASP A 122 9.77 -7.14 11.18
C ASP A 122 10.40 -8.30 11.98
N ASP A 123 9.58 -9.16 12.58
CA ASP A 123 10.06 -10.31 13.34
C ASP A 123 10.69 -11.41 12.47
N SER A 124 10.46 -11.37 11.15
CA SER A 124 10.94 -12.36 10.18
C SER A 124 12.24 -11.96 9.48
N GLY A 125 12.54 -10.66 9.37
CA GLY A 125 13.76 -10.19 8.73
C GLY A 125 13.78 -8.71 8.39
N VAL A 126 14.63 -8.35 7.42
CA VAL A 126 14.79 -6.98 6.93
C VAL A 126 14.65 -6.93 5.40
N ILE A 127 14.03 -5.87 4.88
CA ILE A 127 13.91 -5.60 3.45
C ILE A 127 14.28 -4.16 3.16
N LEU A 128 14.96 -3.94 2.02
CA LEU A 128 15.34 -2.61 1.59
C LEU A 128 14.12 -1.89 0.99
N ILE A 129 13.94 -0.62 1.37
CA ILE A 129 12.94 0.29 0.80
C ILE A 129 13.69 1.42 0.11
N ASN A 130 13.37 1.65 -1.16
CA ASN A 130 13.78 2.87 -1.86
C ASN A 130 12.66 3.90 -1.86
N PRO A 131 12.73 4.99 -1.05
CA PRO A 131 11.67 5.99 -0.95
C PRO A 131 11.37 6.77 -2.24
N ASP A 132 12.22 6.68 -3.25
CA ASP A 132 12.05 7.43 -4.50
C ASP A 132 10.74 7.05 -5.21
N GLY A 133 9.94 8.07 -5.54
CA GLY A 133 8.64 7.90 -6.21
C GLY A 133 7.51 7.41 -5.30
N ALA A 134 7.75 7.25 -4.00
CA ALA A 134 6.70 6.93 -3.03
C ALA A 134 5.83 8.15 -2.70
N GLU A 135 4.54 7.91 -2.45
CA GLU A 135 3.71 8.84 -1.69
C GLU A 135 4.09 8.69 -0.21
N ILE A 136 4.90 9.62 0.32
CA ILE A 136 5.39 9.56 1.70
C ILE A 136 4.47 10.38 2.61
N ARG A 137 3.97 9.78 3.68
CA ARG A 137 3.17 10.41 4.74
C ARG A 137 3.89 10.26 6.08
N PRO A 138 4.88 11.12 6.33
CA PRO A 138 5.72 11.07 7.52
C PRO A 138 5.01 11.64 8.76
N LEU A 139 5.66 11.51 9.93
CA LEU A 139 5.30 12.25 11.12
C LEU A 139 5.69 13.73 10.96
N GLN A 140 4.88 14.62 11.53
CA GLN A 140 5.23 16.03 11.63
C GLN A 140 6.05 16.27 12.90
N PHE A 141 7.32 16.63 12.76
CA PHE A 141 8.22 16.90 13.88
C PHE A 141 8.00 18.32 14.42
N VAL A 142 7.92 19.29 13.52
CA VAL A 142 7.78 20.71 13.88
C VAL A 142 6.78 21.38 12.96
N GLN A 143 5.92 22.20 13.56
CA GLN A 143 5.16 23.24 12.88
C GLN A 143 5.20 24.51 13.73
N LEU A 144 5.96 25.50 13.28
CA LEU A 144 6.16 26.76 14.00
C LEU A 144 5.88 27.94 13.09
N THR A 145 4.99 28.82 13.52
CA THR A 145 4.75 30.11 12.85
C THR A 145 5.38 31.23 13.66
N CYS A 146 6.21 32.07 13.04
CA CYS A 146 6.91 33.15 13.74
C CYS A 146 7.12 34.40 12.87
N GLY A 147 7.33 35.54 13.53
CA GLY A 147 7.69 36.81 12.90
C GLY A 147 9.18 37.17 13.09
N PRO A 148 9.62 38.36 12.66
CA PRO A 148 11.04 38.73 12.59
C PRO A 148 11.74 38.83 13.94
N SER A 149 10.98 38.99 15.03
CA SER A 149 11.51 39.03 16.39
C SER A 149 11.95 37.65 16.91
N HIS A 150 11.53 36.57 16.25
CA HIS A 150 11.90 35.21 16.66
C HIS A 150 13.23 34.79 16.00
N PRO A 151 14.20 34.21 16.75
CA PRO A 151 15.52 33.84 16.21
C PRO A 151 15.46 32.99 14.94
N PHE A 152 14.54 32.02 14.89
CA PHE A 152 14.38 31.13 13.74
C PHE A 152 14.06 31.86 12.44
N TYR A 153 13.47 33.06 12.50
CA TYR A 153 13.08 33.80 11.31
C TYR A 153 14.29 34.06 10.40
N PHE A 154 15.41 34.56 10.94
CA PHE A 154 16.63 34.86 10.17
C PHE A 154 17.71 33.78 10.28
N ASP A 155 17.78 33.05 11.39
CA ASP A 155 18.82 32.05 11.61
C ASP A 155 18.61 30.79 10.76
N ARG A 156 17.33 30.41 10.61
CA ARG A 156 16.91 29.19 9.90
C ARG A 156 16.13 29.51 8.62
N GLY A 157 15.46 30.66 8.54
CA GLY A 157 14.86 31.12 7.28
C GLY A 157 15.85 31.81 6.35
N PRO A 158 15.43 32.13 5.10
CA PRO A 158 16.21 32.99 4.21
C PRO A 158 16.58 34.33 4.89
N ARG A 159 17.85 34.72 4.85
CA ARG A 159 18.35 35.92 5.55
C ARG A 159 17.73 37.23 5.06
N GLY A 160 17.23 37.27 3.83
CA GLY A 160 16.57 38.44 3.25
C GLY A 160 15.09 38.54 3.66
N ALA A 161 14.64 39.78 3.91
CA ALA A 161 13.22 40.09 3.95
C ALA A 161 12.65 39.98 2.53
N ILE A 162 11.49 39.36 2.40
CA ILE A 162 10.85 39.18 1.09
C ILE A 162 9.91 40.38 0.88
N PRO A 163 10.01 41.11 -0.24
CA PRO A 163 9.15 42.26 -0.49
C PRO A 163 7.67 41.86 -0.53
N ASN A 164 6.79 42.73 -0.03
CA ASN A 164 5.32 42.59 -0.08
C ASN A 164 4.75 41.39 0.71
N THR A 165 5.42 40.97 1.79
CA THR A 165 4.95 39.89 2.68
C THR A 165 4.48 40.42 4.03
N THR A 166 3.79 39.60 4.83
CA THR A 166 3.40 39.96 6.20
C THR A 166 4.52 39.75 7.21
N MET A 167 5.74 39.45 6.75
CA MET A 167 6.89 39.10 7.59
C MET A 167 6.57 37.96 8.57
N THR A 168 5.73 37.01 8.16
CA THR A 168 5.33 35.87 8.99
C THR A 168 5.71 34.60 8.25
N ARG A 169 6.53 33.77 8.91
CA ARG A 169 7.01 32.50 8.36
C ARG A 169 6.40 31.33 9.09
N THR A 170 6.01 30.31 8.35
CA THR A 170 5.64 29.00 8.87
C THR A 170 6.72 27.99 8.48
N PHE A 171 7.38 27.43 9.48
CA PHE A 171 8.36 26.36 9.35
C PHE A 171 7.64 25.04 9.57
N VAL A 172 7.75 24.12 8.61
CA VAL A 172 7.22 22.77 8.72
C VAL A 172 8.35 21.79 8.47
N GLU A 173 8.57 20.88 9.41
CA GLU A 173 9.49 19.76 9.27
C GLU A 173 8.74 18.45 9.52
N THR A 174 8.95 17.51 8.62
CA THR A 174 8.37 16.17 8.69
C THR A 174 9.44 15.12 8.42
N GLY A 175 9.28 13.92 8.96
CA GLY A 175 10.19 12.82 8.70
C GLY A 175 9.71 11.49 9.26
N ILE A 176 10.50 10.44 8.99
CA ILE A 176 10.27 9.10 9.55
C ILE A 176 11.39 8.85 10.55
N PRO A 177 11.11 8.92 11.87
CA PRO A 177 12.11 8.63 12.89
C PRO A 177 12.60 7.19 12.81
N LEU A 178 13.79 6.95 13.33
CA LEU A 178 14.26 5.60 13.59
C LEU A 178 13.28 4.83 14.47
N HIS A 179 13.19 3.53 14.23
CA HIS A 179 12.40 2.58 15.00
C HIS A 179 10.88 2.83 14.99
N THR A 180 10.40 3.70 14.11
CA THR A 180 8.97 3.99 13.99
C THR A 180 8.30 2.90 13.16
N GLN A 181 7.11 2.47 13.61
CA GLN A 181 6.29 1.55 12.85
C GLN A 181 5.82 2.22 11.55
N LEU A 182 6.09 1.55 10.44
CA LEU A 182 5.81 2.03 9.10
C LEU A 182 4.88 1.04 8.40
N PHE A 183 3.82 1.58 7.82
CA PHE A 183 2.96 0.88 6.88
C PHE A 183 3.43 1.18 5.46
N VAL A 184 3.75 0.11 4.72
CA VAL A 184 4.39 0.18 3.41
C VAL A 184 3.57 -0.61 2.42
N VAL A 185 3.24 0.02 1.29
CA VAL A 185 2.60 -0.65 0.16
C VAL A 185 3.35 -0.27 -1.08
N GLY A 186 3.92 -1.25 -1.80
CA GLY A 186 4.73 -0.98 -2.98
C GLY A 186 5.06 -2.24 -3.77
N GLU A 187 5.74 -2.07 -4.90
CA GLU A 187 6.15 -3.18 -5.74
C GLU A 187 7.45 -3.78 -5.19
N ALA A 188 7.41 -5.06 -4.83
CA ALA A 188 8.60 -5.85 -4.56
C ALA A 188 9.24 -6.29 -5.88
N ARG A 189 10.53 -6.01 -6.03
CA ARG A 189 11.35 -6.45 -7.17
C ARG A 189 12.67 -7.02 -6.67
N GLU A 190 13.32 -7.79 -7.53
CA GLU A 190 14.67 -8.27 -7.26
C GLU A 190 15.66 -7.13 -7.42
N ARG A 191 16.60 -7.03 -6.49
CA ARG A 191 17.69 -6.06 -6.55
C ARG A 191 18.66 -6.38 -7.68
N THR A 192 19.28 -5.34 -8.23
CA THR A 192 20.25 -5.49 -9.32
C THR A 192 21.65 -5.88 -8.84
N ASP A 193 21.96 -5.62 -7.57
CA ASP A 193 23.29 -5.83 -6.99
C ASP A 193 23.42 -7.15 -6.22
N ILE A 194 22.33 -7.64 -5.62
CA ILE A 194 22.28 -8.90 -4.86
C ILE A 194 20.96 -9.64 -5.07
N VAL A 195 20.93 -10.95 -4.82
CA VAL A 195 19.72 -11.79 -4.88
C VAL A 195 18.86 -11.58 -3.61
N ALA A 196 18.27 -10.40 -3.49
CA ALA A 196 17.36 -10.04 -2.41
C ALA A 196 16.24 -9.13 -2.92
N PRO A 197 15.04 -9.19 -2.33
CA PRO A 197 13.97 -8.28 -2.70
C PRO A 197 14.22 -6.86 -2.17
N GLU A 198 13.73 -5.87 -2.91
CA GLU A 198 13.55 -4.49 -2.44
C GLU A 198 12.15 -4.00 -2.80
N ILE A 199 11.66 -3.02 -2.05
CA ILE A 199 10.44 -2.28 -2.40
C ILE A 199 10.85 -1.01 -3.13
N HIS A 200 10.29 -0.81 -4.32
CA HIS A 200 10.62 0.31 -5.17
C HIS A 200 9.40 0.82 -5.96
N ALA A 201 9.46 2.06 -6.43
CA ALA A 201 8.48 2.58 -7.38
C ALA A 201 8.47 1.76 -8.68
N ALA A 202 7.28 1.38 -9.13
CA ALA A 202 7.08 0.79 -10.45
C ALA A 202 6.06 1.62 -11.24
N PRO A 203 6.32 1.93 -12.54
CA PRO A 203 5.43 2.78 -13.33
C PRO A 203 3.98 2.26 -13.46
N LYS A 204 3.82 0.94 -13.37
CA LYS A 204 2.52 0.26 -13.48
C LYS A 204 1.89 -0.05 -12.12
N ALA A 205 2.62 0.15 -11.01
CA ALA A 205 2.08 -0.12 -9.69
C ALA A 205 0.95 0.88 -9.36
N PRO A 206 -0.20 0.40 -8.87
CA PRO A 206 -1.36 1.26 -8.61
C PRO A 206 -1.16 2.19 -7.39
N LEU A 207 -0.24 1.84 -6.49
CA LEU A 207 0.06 2.58 -5.28
C LEU A 207 1.50 2.29 -4.84
N TYR A 208 2.24 3.35 -4.50
CA TYR A 208 3.45 3.26 -3.70
C TYR A 208 3.31 4.22 -2.53
N LEU A 209 3.16 3.71 -1.30
CA LEU A 209 2.85 4.46 -0.09
C LEU A 209 3.81 4.07 1.02
N LEU A 210 4.41 5.07 1.65
CA LEU A 210 5.19 4.93 2.88
C LEU A 210 4.55 5.83 3.94
N THR A 211 4.01 5.27 5.01
CA THR A 211 3.27 6.07 5.99
C THR A 211 3.47 5.58 7.42
N THR A 212 3.54 6.52 8.35
CA THR A 212 3.55 6.23 9.79
C THR A 212 2.14 6.08 10.37
N GLU A 213 1.11 6.33 9.56
CA GLU A 213 -0.29 6.04 9.88
C GLU A 213 -0.55 4.52 9.86
N SER A 214 -1.48 4.05 10.70
CA SER A 214 -1.93 2.65 10.63
C SER A 214 -2.73 2.38 9.35
N GLU A 215 -2.82 1.11 8.94
CA GLU A 215 -3.64 0.70 7.80
C GLU A 215 -5.10 1.19 7.93
N GLU A 216 -5.68 1.07 9.12
CA GLU A 216 -7.05 1.53 9.42
C GLU A 216 -7.19 3.04 9.18
N GLN A 217 -6.25 3.85 9.66
CA GLN A 217 -6.26 5.30 9.43
C GLN A 217 -6.15 5.65 7.94
N VAL A 218 -5.35 4.90 7.19
CA VAL A 218 -5.20 5.06 5.74
C VAL A 218 -6.50 4.70 5.02
N LEU A 219 -7.12 3.58 5.38
CA LEU A 219 -8.39 3.11 4.82
C LEU A 219 -9.53 4.10 5.10
N ASP A 220 -9.61 4.61 6.34
CA ASP A 220 -10.58 5.61 6.75
C ASP A 220 -10.39 6.91 5.99
N ARG A 221 -9.16 7.39 5.84
CA ARG A 221 -8.87 8.60 5.06
C ARG A 221 -9.35 8.48 3.62
N TYR A 222 -9.09 7.34 2.96
CA TYR A 222 -9.63 7.11 1.61
C TYR A 222 -11.15 6.96 1.62
N GLY A 223 -11.73 6.39 2.67
CA GLY A 223 -13.17 6.31 2.89
C GLY A 223 -13.83 7.69 2.98
N TRP A 224 -13.31 8.56 3.84
CA TRP A 224 -13.71 9.96 4.00
C TRP A 224 -13.52 10.75 2.71
N SER A 225 -12.38 10.59 2.04
CA SER A 225 -12.13 11.25 0.75
C SER A 225 -13.17 10.85 -0.29
N ARG A 226 -13.46 9.56 -0.44
CA ARG A 226 -14.50 9.07 -1.34
C ARG A 226 -15.87 9.67 -1.01
N SER A 227 -16.28 9.64 0.26
CA SER A 227 -17.58 10.18 0.67
C SER A 227 -17.64 11.70 0.45
N GLY A 228 -16.58 12.43 0.79
CA GLY A 228 -16.48 13.88 0.59
C GLY A 228 -16.58 14.29 -0.88
N TRP A 229 -15.87 13.59 -1.77
CA TRP A 229 -15.98 13.83 -3.21
C TRP A 229 -17.37 13.47 -3.77
N GLY A 230 -17.99 12.41 -3.28
CA GLY A 230 -19.35 12.04 -3.67
C GLY A 230 -20.38 13.10 -3.27
N ILE A 231 -20.33 13.56 -2.01
CA ILE A 231 -21.22 14.60 -1.49
C ILE A 231 -20.97 15.93 -2.21
N GLY A 232 -19.71 16.37 -2.31
CA GLY A 232 -19.35 17.61 -2.97
C GLY A 232 -19.75 17.63 -4.44
N GLY A 233 -19.56 16.51 -5.14
CA GLY A 233 -19.97 16.36 -6.54
C GLY A 233 -21.50 16.38 -6.73
N LEU A 234 -22.24 15.74 -5.83
CA LEU A 234 -23.70 15.78 -5.85
C LEU A 234 -24.21 17.21 -5.67
N PHE A 235 -23.69 17.94 -4.68
CA PHE A 235 -24.02 19.36 -4.49
C PHE A 235 -23.65 20.21 -5.70
N ALA A 236 -22.46 20.03 -6.26
CA ALA A 236 -22.02 20.79 -7.43
C ALA A 236 -22.86 20.49 -8.69
N SER A 237 -23.27 19.24 -8.88
CA SER A 237 -24.17 18.86 -9.99
C SER A 237 -25.56 19.50 -9.85
N GLY A 238 -26.11 19.56 -8.63
CA GLY A 238 -27.35 20.27 -8.34
C GLY A 238 -27.22 21.78 -8.60
N LEU A 239 -26.12 22.40 -8.15
CA LEU A 239 -25.83 23.82 -8.40
C LEU A 239 -25.66 24.14 -9.89
N ALA A 240 -24.99 23.27 -10.65
CA ALA A 240 -24.84 23.42 -12.09
C ALA A 240 -26.19 23.32 -12.82
N GLY A 241 -27.02 22.33 -12.46
CA GLY A 241 -28.36 22.18 -13.01
C GLY A 241 -29.34 23.27 -12.55
N TRP A 242 -29.03 23.98 -11.46
CA TRP A 242 -29.81 25.10 -10.95
C TRP A 242 -29.43 26.44 -11.61
N ALA A 243 -28.25 26.56 -12.21
CA ALA A 243 -27.79 27.81 -12.81
C ALA A 243 -28.66 28.42 -13.93
N PRO A 244 -29.40 27.64 -14.76
CA PRO A 244 -30.40 28.20 -15.68
C PRO A 244 -31.50 29.02 -14.97
N LEU A 245 -31.69 28.85 -13.66
CA LEU A 245 -32.77 29.46 -12.85
C LEU A 245 -32.54 30.93 -12.50
N LEU A 246 -31.35 31.50 -12.73
CA LEU A 246 -31.15 32.94 -12.50
C LEU A 246 -31.77 33.82 -13.62
N ASN A 247 -32.37 33.18 -14.64
CA ASN A 247 -33.12 33.84 -15.70
C ASN A 247 -34.61 33.45 -15.76
N ASP A 248 -35.05 32.38 -15.07
CA ASP A 248 -36.43 31.89 -15.16
C ASP A 248 -37.00 31.48 -13.79
N SER A 249 -38.03 32.18 -13.33
CA SER A 249 -38.56 32.14 -11.97
C SER A 249 -39.61 31.02 -11.74
N GLY A 250 -39.37 29.82 -12.26
CA GLY A 250 -40.35 28.72 -12.30
C GLY A 250 -39.86 27.36 -11.79
N ASN A 251 -40.79 26.40 -11.68
CA ASN A 251 -40.57 25.01 -11.24
C ASN A 251 -39.58 24.23 -12.13
N GLN A 252 -39.28 24.74 -13.34
CA GLN A 252 -38.41 24.09 -14.33
C GLN A 252 -36.94 24.00 -13.87
N GLY A 253 -36.40 25.00 -13.18
CA GLY A 253 -35.00 24.95 -12.74
C GLY A 253 -34.75 24.02 -11.54
N LEU A 254 -35.78 23.74 -10.74
CA LEU A 254 -35.71 22.66 -9.74
C LEU A 254 -35.65 21.29 -10.43
N ILE A 255 -36.42 21.09 -11.51
CA ILE A 255 -36.41 19.85 -12.28
C ILE A 255 -35.03 19.63 -12.92
N THR A 256 -34.42 20.65 -13.52
CA THR A 256 -33.07 20.51 -14.13
C THR A 256 -31.98 20.23 -13.10
N ALA A 257 -32.04 20.85 -11.91
CA ALA A 257 -31.13 20.56 -10.80
C ALA A 257 -31.27 19.12 -10.31
N LEU A 258 -32.51 18.62 -10.15
CA LEU A 258 -32.77 17.24 -9.75
C LEU A 258 -32.30 16.24 -10.81
N ILE A 259 -32.52 16.52 -12.11
CA ILE A 259 -32.02 15.66 -13.19
C ILE A 259 -30.48 15.62 -13.19
N ALA A 260 -29.81 16.76 -13.02
CA ALA A 260 -28.36 16.82 -12.96
C ALA A 260 -27.79 16.05 -11.76
N ALA A 261 -28.40 16.20 -10.58
CA ALA A 261 -28.04 15.44 -9.39
C ALA A 261 -28.29 13.94 -9.54
N ALA A 262 -29.43 13.54 -10.14
CA ALA A 262 -29.75 12.16 -10.42
C ALA A 262 -28.77 11.54 -11.44
N ALA A 263 -28.40 12.28 -12.48
CA ALA A 263 -27.40 11.84 -13.46
C ALA A 263 -26.03 11.64 -12.81
N PHE A 264 -25.58 12.58 -11.98
CA PHE A 264 -24.35 12.43 -11.20
C PHE A 264 -24.41 11.20 -10.28
N ALA A 265 -25.49 11.03 -9.53
CA ALA A 265 -25.67 9.88 -8.64
C ALA A 265 -25.66 8.55 -9.40
N ALA A 266 -26.28 8.50 -10.58
CA ALA A 266 -26.26 7.31 -11.45
C ALA A 266 -24.84 6.99 -11.94
N LEU A 267 -24.08 7.99 -12.41
CA LEU A 267 -22.68 7.82 -12.83
C LEU A 267 -21.78 7.40 -11.65
N TRP A 268 -22.00 7.98 -10.47
CA TRP A 268 -21.29 7.61 -9.25
C TRP A 268 -21.56 6.16 -8.87
N LEU A 269 -22.83 5.73 -8.91
CA LEU A 269 -23.23 4.36 -8.62
C LEU A 269 -22.64 3.38 -9.65
N LEU A 270 -22.70 3.70 -10.94
CA LEU A 270 -22.12 2.89 -12.01
C LEU A 270 -20.60 2.73 -11.85
N SER A 271 -19.90 3.83 -11.56
CA SER A 271 -18.46 3.82 -11.27
C SER A 271 -18.13 2.91 -10.08
N TRP A 272 -18.98 2.95 -9.04
CA TRP A 272 -18.83 2.11 -7.85
C TRP A 272 -19.06 0.62 -8.13
N THR A 273 -20.07 0.24 -8.92
CA THR A 273 -20.33 -1.17 -9.27
C THR A 273 -19.22 -1.78 -10.12
N ILE A 274 -18.68 -1.02 -11.09
CA ILE A 274 -17.52 -1.43 -11.89
C ILE A 274 -16.30 -1.69 -10.98
N LEU A 275 -16.08 -0.83 -9.98
CA LEU A 275 -14.99 -1.01 -9.02
C LEU A 275 -15.16 -2.24 -8.13
N ILE A 276 -16.38 -2.55 -7.69
CA ILE A 276 -16.66 -3.78 -6.94
C ILE A 276 -16.25 -5.00 -7.77
N TYR A 277 -16.78 -5.11 -8.99
CA TYR A 277 -16.51 -6.25 -9.85
C TYR A 277 -15.00 -6.40 -10.12
N ASN A 278 -14.32 -5.31 -10.50
CA ASN A 278 -12.88 -5.34 -10.78
C ASN A 278 -12.05 -5.69 -9.54
N SER A 279 -12.46 -5.24 -8.34
CA SER A 279 -11.78 -5.64 -7.10
C SER A 279 -11.93 -7.13 -6.80
N LEU A 280 -13.09 -7.73 -7.04
CA LEU A 280 -13.28 -9.18 -6.88
C LEU A 280 -12.45 -9.99 -7.89
N VAL A 281 -12.30 -9.49 -9.12
CA VAL A 281 -11.40 -10.08 -10.12
C VAL A 281 -9.94 -10.00 -9.66
N ASP A 282 -9.51 -8.85 -9.14
CA ASP A 282 -8.14 -8.65 -8.62
C ASP A 282 -7.85 -9.61 -7.45
N SER A 283 -8.75 -9.66 -6.46
CA SER A 283 -8.64 -10.59 -5.32
C SER A 283 -8.57 -12.05 -5.78
N ARG A 284 -9.38 -12.47 -6.76
CA ARG A 284 -9.30 -13.83 -7.34
C ARG A 284 -7.95 -14.08 -8.02
N ASN A 285 -7.41 -13.10 -8.72
CA ASN A 285 -6.11 -13.22 -9.39
C ASN A 285 -4.97 -13.32 -8.36
N ARG A 286 -5.07 -12.64 -7.21
CA ARG A 286 -4.11 -12.78 -6.09
C ARG A 286 -4.11 -14.18 -5.50
N VAL A 287 -5.29 -14.79 -5.33
CA VAL A 287 -5.38 -16.20 -4.89
C VAL A 287 -4.66 -17.12 -5.89
N ARG A 288 -4.89 -16.90 -7.20
CA ARG A 288 -4.19 -17.66 -8.26
C ARG A 288 -2.68 -17.42 -8.26
N GLN A 289 -2.25 -16.19 -8.00
CA GLN A 289 -0.83 -15.87 -7.86
C GLN A 289 -0.22 -16.62 -6.68
N GLY A 290 -0.87 -16.62 -5.51
CA GLY A 290 -0.43 -17.40 -4.35
C GLY A 290 -0.31 -18.89 -4.65
N TRP A 291 -1.28 -19.45 -5.39
CA TRP A 291 -1.22 -20.84 -5.83
C TRP A 291 -0.03 -21.12 -6.76
N SER A 292 0.19 -20.25 -7.74
CA SER A 292 1.33 -20.38 -8.67
C SER A 292 2.67 -20.29 -7.94
N LEU A 293 2.80 -19.40 -6.95
CA LEU A 293 3.99 -19.30 -6.12
C LEU A 293 4.26 -20.60 -5.36
N LEU A 294 3.21 -21.20 -4.79
CA LEU A 294 3.30 -22.49 -4.12
C LEU A 294 3.72 -23.60 -5.08
N GLU A 295 3.09 -23.69 -6.25
CA GLU A 295 3.38 -24.70 -7.28
C GLU A 295 4.85 -24.65 -7.72
N VAL A 296 5.40 -23.45 -7.93
CA VAL A 296 6.82 -23.28 -8.27
C VAL A 296 7.74 -23.85 -7.18
N GLN A 297 7.42 -23.65 -5.89
CA GLN A 297 8.24 -24.20 -4.81
C GLN A 297 8.05 -25.71 -4.63
N LEU A 298 6.84 -26.22 -4.82
CA LEU A 298 6.58 -27.67 -4.81
C LEU A 298 7.32 -28.39 -5.94
N LYS A 299 7.34 -27.79 -7.14
CA LYS A 299 8.14 -28.27 -8.26
C LYS A 299 9.64 -28.25 -7.94
N ARG A 300 10.14 -27.15 -7.36
CA ARG A 300 11.54 -27.07 -6.91
C ARG A 300 11.87 -28.17 -5.90
N ARG A 301 10.98 -28.47 -4.96
CA ARG A 301 11.14 -29.58 -4.01
C ARG A 301 11.23 -30.93 -4.76
N ALA A 302 10.32 -31.17 -5.70
CA ALA A 302 10.32 -32.38 -6.51
C ALA A 302 11.62 -32.54 -7.34
N ASP A 303 12.18 -31.45 -7.86
CA ASP A 303 13.43 -31.45 -8.63
C ASP A 303 14.67 -31.71 -7.75
N LEU A 304 14.62 -31.36 -6.46
CA LEU A 304 15.74 -31.53 -5.51
C LEU A 304 15.78 -32.93 -4.87
N ILE A 305 14.64 -33.63 -4.74
CA ILE A 305 14.58 -34.96 -4.13
C ILE A 305 15.45 -36.01 -4.87
N PRO A 306 15.44 -36.12 -6.21
CA PRO A 306 16.32 -37.07 -6.92
C PRO A 306 17.81 -36.81 -6.69
N GLN A 307 18.21 -35.54 -6.57
CA GLN A 307 19.58 -35.18 -6.24
C GLN A 307 19.97 -35.67 -4.84
N LEU A 308 19.05 -35.53 -3.87
CA LEU A 308 19.25 -35.99 -2.50
C LEU A 308 19.43 -37.49 -2.45
N VAL A 309 18.54 -38.20 -3.13
CA VAL A 309 18.59 -39.65 -3.30
C VAL A 309 19.94 -40.07 -3.86
N SER A 310 20.43 -39.41 -4.92
CA SER A 310 21.70 -39.80 -5.57
C SER A 310 22.93 -39.63 -4.66
N ILE A 311 22.98 -38.56 -3.86
CA ILE A 311 24.09 -38.29 -2.93
C ILE A 311 24.07 -39.30 -1.79
N VAL A 312 22.88 -39.58 -1.24
CA VAL A 312 22.71 -40.51 -0.13
C VAL A 312 22.99 -41.95 -0.56
N ASP A 313 22.52 -42.37 -1.74
CA ASP A 313 22.75 -43.72 -2.28
C ASP A 313 24.24 -43.99 -2.53
N GLY A 314 24.98 -43.00 -3.04
CA GLY A 314 26.44 -43.09 -3.25
C GLY A 314 27.26 -43.23 -1.96
N LEU A 315 26.72 -42.79 -0.82
CA LEU A 315 27.41 -42.81 0.49
C LEU A 315 26.95 -43.97 1.39
N LYS A 316 25.74 -44.51 1.18
CA LYS A 316 25.01 -45.36 2.14
C LYS A 316 24.18 -46.48 1.48
N SER A 317 24.66 -47.08 0.40
CA SER A 317 23.91 -48.05 -0.43
C SER A 317 23.34 -49.31 0.27
N HIS A 318 23.67 -49.57 1.55
CA HIS A 318 23.32 -50.82 2.26
C HIS A 318 22.56 -50.62 3.59
N GLU A 319 22.13 -49.40 3.94
CA GLU A 319 21.40 -49.16 5.20
C GLU A 319 19.88 -49.08 4.98
N ARG A 320 19.14 -49.96 5.67
CA ARG A 320 17.68 -50.08 5.53
C ARG A 320 16.93 -48.79 5.89
N ASP A 321 17.26 -48.16 7.01
CA ASP A 321 16.57 -46.96 7.50
C ASP A 321 16.72 -45.78 6.52
N VAL A 322 17.89 -45.68 5.88
CA VAL A 322 18.15 -44.72 4.80
C VAL A 322 17.27 -45.02 3.59
N GLN A 323 17.23 -46.27 3.14
CA GLN A 323 16.43 -46.65 1.98
C GLN A 323 14.93 -46.49 2.21
N GLU A 324 14.44 -46.75 3.43
CA GLU A 324 13.04 -46.53 3.81
C GLU A 324 12.69 -45.03 3.79
N THR A 325 13.56 -44.18 4.35
CA THR A 325 13.40 -42.73 4.29
C THR A 325 13.43 -42.21 2.85
N LEU A 326 14.38 -42.68 2.03
CA LEU A 326 14.44 -42.32 0.60
C LEU A 326 13.22 -42.83 -0.19
N ALA A 327 12.69 -44.01 0.13
CA ALA A 327 11.47 -44.52 -0.47
C ALA A 327 10.26 -43.66 -0.10
N ALA A 328 10.16 -43.21 1.16
CA ALA A 328 9.12 -42.28 1.59
C ALA A 328 9.19 -40.94 0.83
N LEU A 329 10.40 -40.37 0.69
CA LEU A 329 10.64 -39.14 -0.08
C LEU A 329 10.32 -39.32 -1.57
N ARG A 330 10.60 -40.49 -2.15
CA ARG A 330 10.20 -40.79 -3.54
C ARG A 330 8.69 -40.93 -3.68
N ASN A 331 8.00 -41.50 -2.69
CA ASN A 331 6.54 -41.61 -2.71
C ASN A 331 5.87 -40.23 -2.64
N GLN A 332 6.50 -39.22 -2.04
CA GLN A 332 6.02 -37.84 -2.08
C GLN A 332 6.11 -37.19 -3.48
N LEU A 333 6.83 -37.79 -4.44
CA LEU A 333 6.83 -37.38 -5.86
C LEU A 333 5.63 -37.94 -6.64
N ALA A 334 4.91 -38.94 -6.10
CA ALA A 334 3.73 -39.49 -6.75
C ALA A 334 2.61 -38.44 -6.75
N ALA A 335 2.32 -37.93 -7.94
CA ALA A 335 1.55 -36.71 -8.17
C ALA A 335 0.15 -36.73 -7.53
N THR A 336 -0.19 -35.67 -6.80
CA THR A 336 -1.59 -35.23 -6.72
C THR A 336 -1.97 -34.66 -8.08
N PRO A 337 -3.02 -35.19 -8.75
CA PRO A 337 -3.49 -34.67 -10.02
C PRO A 337 -3.93 -33.21 -9.94
N ASP A 338 -3.88 -32.51 -11.07
CA ASP A 338 -4.45 -31.16 -11.21
C ASP A 338 -5.92 -31.14 -10.72
N GLY A 339 -6.20 -30.37 -9.66
CA GLY A 339 -7.56 -30.09 -9.18
C GLY A 339 -8.13 -31.00 -8.08
N GLN A 340 -7.34 -31.85 -7.44
CA GLN A 340 -7.76 -32.58 -6.22
C GLN A 340 -7.19 -31.95 -4.93
N GLN A 341 -7.88 -32.16 -3.80
CA GLN A 341 -7.45 -31.67 -2.48
C GLN A 341 -6.08 -32.26 -2.10
N GLY A 342 -5.03 -31.43 -2.29
CA GLY A 342 -3.74 -31.47 -1.59
C GLY A 342 -2.70 -32.47 -2.13
N PRO A 343 -1.52 -32.03 -2.63
CA PRO A 343 -0.29 -32.80 -2.47
C PRO A 343 -0.06 -33.04 -0.98
N ASP A 344 0.43 -34.22 -0.61
CA ASP A 344 0.89 -34.49 0.75
C ASP A 344 1.87 -33.38 1.15
N PHE A 345 1.39 -32.48 2.01
CA PHE A 345 2.11 -31.30 2.46
C PHE A 345 3.04 -31.63 3.62
N SER A 346 3.19 -32.92 3.98
CA SER A 346 4.17 -33.35 4.96
C SER A 346 5.53 -32.78 4.58
N GLY A 347 6.05 -31.95 5.48
CA GLY A 347 7.31 -31.26 5.27
C GLY A 347 8.44 -32.29 5.16
N VAL A 348 9.35 -32.06 4.22
CA VAL A 348 10.49 -32.96 4.02
C VAL A 348 11.66 -32.62 4.95
N ALA A 349 11.72 -31.37 5.41
CA ALA A 349 12.80 -30.88 6.26
C ALA A 349 13.05 -31.71 7.53
N PRO A 350 12.03 -32.12 8.33
CA PRO A 350 12.26 -32.94 9.52
C PRO A 350 12.91 -34.30 9.19
N GLN A 351 12.54 -34.91 8.06
CA GLN A 351 13.11 -36.19 7.63
C GLN A 351 14.58 -36.03 7.22
N ILE A 352 14.93 -34.94 6.53
CA ILE A 352 16.32 -34.63 6.15
C ILE A 352 17.17 -34.31 7.37
N VAL A 353 16.66 -33.53 8.33
CA VAL A 353 17.39 -33.18 9.56
C VAL A 353 17.68 -34.44 10.37
N ARG A 354 16.68 -35.33 10.54
CA ARG A 354 16.91 -36.64 11.19
C ARG A 354 17.96 -37.48 10.46
N LEU A 355 17.93 -37.51 9.13
CA LEU A 355 18.93 -38.23 8.34
C LEU A 355 20.35 -37.68 8.58
N ALA A 356 20.49 -36.35 8.66
CA ALA A 356 21.76 -35.68 8.94
C ALA A 356 22.30 -35.99 10.35
N GLU A 357 21.42 -36.06 11.35
CA GLU A 357 21.78 -36.38 12.74
C GLU A 357 22.22 -37.84 12.92
N HIS A 358 21.51 -38.79 12.31
CA HIS A 358 21.84 -40.21 12.40
C HIS A 358 23.12 -40.57 11.63
N TYR A 359 23.49 -39.75 10.64
CA TYR A 359 24.62 -40.03 9.74
C TYR A 359 25.58 -38.85 9.61
N PRO A 360 26.50 -38.68 10.58
CA PRO A 360 27.51 -37.61 10.56
C PRO A 360 28.36 -37.58 9.28
N ALA A 361 28.61 -38.74 8.66
CA ALA A 361 29.34 -38.84 7.40
C ALA A 361 28.60 -38.17 6.21
N LEU A 362 27.26 -38.16 6.21
CA LEU A 362 26.47 -37.41 5.22
C LEU A 362 26.57 -35.91 5.49
N SER A 363 26.45 -35.51 6.76
CA SER A 363 26.55 -34.10 7.18
C SER A 363 27.91 -33.48 6.89
N ALA A 364 28.98 -34.28 6.88
CA ALA A 364 30.31 -33.83 6.49
C ALA A 364 30.48 -33.64 4.97
N SER A 365 29.58 -34.17 4.14
CA SER A 365 29.64 -34.02 2.68
C SER A 365 29.18 -32.61 2.26
N PRO A 366 30.03 -31.80 1.59
CA PRO A 366 29.65 -30.47 1.14
C PRO A 366 28.43 -30.48 0.20
N ALA A 367 28.30 -31.49 -0.65
CA ALA A 367 27.18 -31.63 -1.58
C ALA A 367 25.86 -31.90 -0.85
N PHE A 368 25.87 -32.73 0.20
CA PHE A 368 24.70 -33.00 1.03
C PHE A 368 24.31 -31.75 1.83
N ALA A 369 25.27 -31.08 2.46
CA ALA A 369 25.02 -29.86 3.24
C ALA A 369 24.40 -28.74 2.38
N GLN A 370 24.90 -28.53 1.16
CA GLN A 370 24.32 -27.56 0.23
C GLN A 370 22.88 -27.93 -0.16
N LEU A 371 22.63 -29.20 -0.49
CA LEU A 371 21.30 -29.64 -0.89
C LEU A 371 20.29 -29.60 0.28
N GLN A 372 20.72 -30.00 1.47
CA GLN A 372 19.94 -29.85 2.71
C GLN A 372 19.54 -28.38 2.90
N SER A 373 20.49 -27.44 2.74
CA SER A 373 20.20 -26.01 2.83
C SER A 373 19.16 -25.56 1.80
N HIS A 374 19.31 -25.97 0.53
CA HIS A 374 18.33 -25.65 -0.52
C HIS A 374 16.94 -26.22 -0.25
N LEU A 375 16.84 -27.44 0.26
CA LEU A 375 15.58 -28.08 0.62
C LEU A 375 14.92 -27.38 1.82
N ILE A 376 15.68 -27.04 2.86
CA ILE A 376 15.17 -26.27 4.01
C ILE A 376 14.65 -24.90 3.56
N GLN A 377 15.39 -24.17 2.71
CA GLN A 377 14.93 -22.90 2.15
C GLN A 377 13.66 -23.06 1.30
N THR A 378 13.57 -24.17 0.54
CA THR A 378 12.38 -24.47 -0.27
C THR A 378 11.17 -24.74 0.62
N GLU A 379 11.32 -25.52 1.70
CA GLU A 379 10.27 -25.78 2.68
C GLU A 379 9.81 -24.50 3.40
N GLN A 380 10.75 -23.63 3.79
CA GLN A 380 10.42 -22.31 4.34
C GLN A 380 9.61 -21.47 3.35
N ARG A 381 9.99 -21.45 2.06
CA ARG A 381 9.23 -20.73 1.03
C ARG A 381 7.88 -21.35 0.72
N ILE A 382 7.74 -22.69 0.79
CA ILE A 382 6.44 -23.39 0.70
C ILE A 382 5.53 -22.93 1.82
N ALA A 383 6.03 -22.87 3.06
CA ALA A 383 5.24 -22.41 4.21
C ALA A 383 4.77 -20.96 4.04
N LEU A 384 5.66 -20.06 3.58
CA LEU A 384 5.33 -18.66 3.31
C LEU A 384 4.34 -18.51 2.14
N ALA A 385 4.50 -19.27 1.05
CA ALA A 385 3.57 -19.25 -0.09
C ALA A 385 2.18 -19.78 0.31
N ARG A 386 2.11 -20.80 1.16
CA ARG A 386 0.85 -21.31 1.72
C ARG A 386 0.15 -20.29 2.60
N ALA A 387 0.89 -19.63 3.49
CA ALA A 387 0.35 -18.56 4.32
C ALA A 387 -0.23 -17.45 3.43
N TYR A 388 0.55 -16.97 2.47
CA TYR A 388 0.09 -15.96 1.50
C TYR A 388 -1.15 -16.40 0.72
N PHE A 389 -1.19 -17.64 0.22
CA PHE A 389 -2.37 -18.18 -0.46
C PHE A 389 -3.59 -18.19 0.45
N ASN A 390 -3.45 -18.66 1.70
CA ASN A 390 -4.54 -18.73 2.66
C ASN A 390 -5.04 -17.33 3.06
N ASP A 391 -4.15 -16.36 3.23
CA ASP A 391 -4.51 -14.98 3.55
C ASP A 391 -5.25 -14.34 2.38
N ALA A 392 -4.75 -14.50 1.15
CA ALA A 392 -5.41 -14.02 -0.06
C ALA A 392 -6.78 -14.70 -0.28
N ALA A 393 -6.87 -16.01 -0.07
CA ALA A 393 -8.11 -16.79 -0.21
C ALA A 393 -9.13 -16.40 0.86
N SER A 394 -8.68 -16.15 2.08
CA SER A 394 -9.53 -15.66 3.18
C SER A 394 -10.08 -14.27 2.86
N ALA A 395 -9.21 -13.32 2.47
CA ALA A 395 -9.63 -11.97 2.07
C ALA A 395 -10.64 -12.00 0.91
N TYR A 396 -10.38 -12.85 -0.11
CA TYR A 396 -11.29 -13.05 -1.24
C TYR A 396 -12.63 -13.68 -0.81
N ASN A 397 -12.61 -14.72 0.01
CA ASN A 397 -13.82 -15.39 0.51
C ASN A 397 -14.68 -14.42 1.35
N THR A 398 -14.05 -13.65 2.23
CA THR A 398 -14.71 -12.59 2.98
C THR A 398 -15.33 -11.53 2.06
N ALA A 399 -14.61 -11.09 1.02
CA ALA A 399 -15.12 -10.10 0.07
C ALA A 399 -16.36 -10.57 -0.68
N ILE A 400 -16.44 -11.84 -1.09
CA ILE A 400 -17.63 -12.37 -1.80
C ILE A 400 -18.85 -12.62 -0.89
N GLU A 401 -18.69 -12.48 0.42
CA GLU A 401 -19.76 -12.75 1.40
C GLU A 401 -20.33 -11.49 2.05
N ILE A 402 -19.55 -10.41 2.08
CA ILE A 402 -19.94 -9.15 2.69
C ILE A 402 -20.82 -8.35 1.72
N PHE A 403 -21.88 -7.74 2.25
CA PHE A 403 -22.70 -6.79 1.49
C PHE A 403 -21.95 -5.47 1.30
N PRO A 404 -21.96 -4.86 0.10
CA PRO A 404 -22.76 -5.19 -1.08
C PRO A 404 -22.08 -6.14 -2.08
N ASP A 405 -20.79 -6.43 -1.89
CA ASP A 405 -19.97 -7.21 -2.81
C ASP A 405 -20.56 -8.60 -3.09
N ARG A 406 -21.23 -9.23 -2.12
CA ARG A 406 -21.99 -10.48 -2.27
C ARG A 406 -22.99 -10.47 -3.43
N LEU A 407 -23.69 -9.37 -3.69
CA LEU A 407 -24.66 -9.28 -4.79
C LEU A 407 -23.98 -9.37 -6.15
N PHE A 408 -22.82 -8.72 -6.28
CA PHE A 408 -22.03 -8.74 -7.51
C PHE A 408 -21.26 -10.06 -7.66
N ALA A 409 -20.84 -10.65 -6.54
CA ALA A 409 -20.19 -11.94 -6.51
C ALA A 409 -21.10 -13.05 -7.05
N SER A 410 -22.37 -13.08 -6.63
CA SER A 410 -23.35 -14.07 -7.10
C SER A 410 -23.68 -13.90 -8.58
N LEU A 411 -23.89 -12.66 -9.05
CA LEU A 411 -24.14 -12.36 -10.46
C LEU A 411 -22.92 -12.66 -11.35
N GLY A 412 -21.70 -12.42 -10.85
CA GLY A 412 -20.45 -12.63 -11.56
C GLY A 412 -19.88 -14.05 -11.50
N GLY A 413 -20.55 -14.98 -10.82
CA GLY A 413 -20.12 -16.38 -10.69
C GLY A 413 -18.86 -16.57 -9.84
N PHE A 414 -18.57 -15.66 -8.91
CA PHE A 414 -17.46 -15.81 -7.98
C PHE A 414 -17.80 -16.86 -6.92
N ARG A 415 -16.91 -17.85 -6.75
CA ARG A 415 -17.08 -18.97 -5.82
C ARG A 415 -15.98 -18.93 -4.77
N ARG A 416 -16.27 -19.44 -3.57
CA ARG A 416 -15.28 -19.63 -2.50
C ARG A 416 -14.10 -20.46 -2.98
N MET A 417 -12.92 -20.09 -2.51
CA MET A 417 -11.68 -20.86 -2.70
C MET A 417 -11.39 -21.67 -1.42
N PRO A 418 -11.05 -22.97 -1.54
CA PRO A 418 -10.68 -23.76 -0.38
C PRO A 418 -9.34 -23.27 0.19
N LEU A 419 -9.23 -23.28 1.51
CA LEU A 419 -7.97 -23.00 2.21
C LEU A 419 -7.10 -24.26 2.24
N LEU A 420 -5.80 -24.08 2.33
CA LEU A 420 -4.83 -25.16 2.50
C LEU A 420 -4.65 -25.48 3.98
N GLU A 421 -4.96 -26.71 4.38
CA GLU A 421 -4.84 -27.18 5.77
C GLU A 421 -3.38 -27.28 6.21
N ALA A 422 -3.07 -26.77 7.40
CA ALA A 422 -1.77 -26.85 8.04
C ALA A 422 -1.59 -28.22 8.72
N HIS A 423 -0.97 -29.19 8.04
CA HIS A 423 -0.73 -30.48 8.67
C HIS A 423 0.55 -30.56 9.52
N ASP A 424 1.62 -29.78 9.27
CA ASP A 424 2.91 -30.10 9.92
C ASP A 424 3.87 -28.93 10.23
N PHE A 425 3.47 -27.68 10.04
CA PHE A 425 4.32 -26.50 10.33
C PHE A 425 3.58 -25.51 11.24
N GLU A 426 3.06 -25.99 12.37
CA GLU A 426 2.77 -25.10 13.48
C GLU A 426 4.11 -24.56 14.00
N ARG A 427 4.32 -23.23 13.94
CA ARG A 427 5.35 -22.61 14.77
C ARG A 427 5.05 -23.06 16.20
N ALA A 428 5.99 -23.77 16.83
CA ALA A 428 5.87 -24.15 18.23
C ALA A 428 5.43 -22.90 19.01
N SER A 429 4.24 -22.98 19.62
CA SER A 429 3.68 -21.85 20.35
C SER A 429 4.71 -21.40 21.39
N VAL A 430 5.14 -20.14 21.31
CA VAL A 430 5.99 -19.55 22.34
C VAL A 430 5.11 -19.44 23.58
N ARG A 431 5.24 -20.38 24.51
CA ARG A 431 4.62 -20.28 25.83
C ARG A 431 5.28 -19.13 26.57
N VAL A 432 4.67 -17.95 26.49
CA VAL A 432 5.04 -16.83 27.35
C VAL A 432 4.52 -17.15 28.75
N GLN A 433 5.42 -17.61 29.61
CA GLN A 433 5.16 -17.62 31.06
C GLN A 433 5.22 -16.17 31.52
N LEU A 434 4.05 -15.55 31.65
CA LEU A 434 3.94 -14.31 32.39
C LEU A 434 4.24 -14.65 33.85
N ALA A 435 5.28 -14.02 34.41
CA ALA A 435 5.53 -14.08 35.84
C ALA A 435 4.28 -13.53 36.55
N SER A 436 3.68 -14.35 37.41
CA SER A 436 2.53 -14.02 38.24
C SER A 436 2.86 -12.98 39.30
#